data_AF-A0A2M8C9L4-F1
#
_entry.id   AF-A0A2M8C9L4-F1
#
_cell.length_a   1.000
_cell.length_b   1.000
_cell.length_c   1.000
_cell.angle_alpha   90.00
_cell.angle_beta   90.00
_cell.angle_gamma   90.00
#
_symmetry.space_group_name_H-M   'P 1'
#
loop_
_entity.id
_entity.type
_entity.pdbx_description
1 polymer ?
#
loop_
_entity_poly.entity_id
_entity_poly.type
_entity_poly.pdbx_seq_one_letter_code
_entity_poly.pdbx_strand_id
1 'polypeptide(L)' 'MQKTAKISTKKKEPGKIFVLDTSVILYNHNAINEFGDNDVAIPITVLEELDNFKKGNA' A
#
# COMPACT_ATOMS: atom_id res chain seq x y z
N MET A 1 28.95 32.59 21.45
CA MET A 1 28.07 31.39 21.45
C MET A 1 27.10 31.54 20.27
N GLN A 2 27.25 30.73 19.22
CA GLN A 2 26.34 30.71 18.06
C GLN A 2 25.73 29.30 17.98
N LYS A 3 24.43 29.17 18.19
CA LYS A 3 23.64 28.00 17.80
C LYS A 3 22.37 28.51 17.11
N THR A 4 22.50 28.81 15.83
CA THR A 4 21.35 29.07 14.96
C THR A 4 20.79 27.71 14.56
N ALA A 5 19.69 27.30 15.20
CA ALA A 5 18.97 26.09 14.84
C ALA A 5 18.39 26.25 13.43
N LYS A 6 19.00 25.59 12.45
CA LYS A 6 18.46 25.43 11.10
C LYS A 6 17.23 24.52 11.21
N ILE A 7 16.03 25.09 11.30
CA ILE A 7 14.78 24.34 11.18
C ILE A 7 14.64 23.99 9.69
N SER A 8 15.19 22.84 9.32
CA SER A 8 15.00 22.24 8.00
C SER A 8 13.57 21.75 7.89
N THR A 9 12.68 22.58 7.35
CA THR A 9 11.33 22.15 6.96
C THR A 9 11.47 21.23 5.73
N LYS A 10 11.76 19.95 5.94
CA LYS A 10 11.70 18.94 4.87
C LYS A 10 10.26 18.87 4.39
N LYS A 11 10.01 19.39 3.18
CA LYS A 11 8.75 19.20 2.46
C LYS A 11 8.59 17.69 2.24
N LYS A 12 7.57 17.08 2.85
CA LYS A 12 7.24 15.67 2.63
C LYS A 12 6.80 15.56 1.18
N GLU A 13 7.55 14.83 0.36
CA GLU A 13 7.13 14.49 -1.00
C GLU A 13 5.73 13.87 -0.93
N PRO A 14 4.80 14.22 -1.84
CA PRO A 14 3.48 13.61 -1.85
C PRO A 14 3.63 12.09 -1.97
N GLY A 15 2.90 11.36 -1.13
CA GLY A 15 2.90 9.89 -1.12
C GLY A 15 2.44 9.34 -2.47
N LYS A 16 2.92 8.13 -2.81
CA LYS A 16 2.47 7.43 -4.02
C LYS A 16 1.25 6.57 -3.69
N ILE A 17 0.47 6.24 -4.72
CA ILE A 17 -0.62 5.28 -4.63
C ILE A 17 -0.17 4.00 -5.34
N PHE A 18 -0.18 2.88 -4.62
CA PHE A 18 0.09 1.55 -5.15
C PHE A 18 -1.21 0.81 -5.38
N VAL A 19 -1.44 0.32 -6.60
CA VAL A 19 -2.60 -0.51 -6.91
C VAL A 19 -2.18 -1.97 -6.81
N LEU A 20 -2.86 -2.73 -5.95
CA LEU A 20 -2.58 -4.15 -5.76
C LEU A 20 -3.49 -5.02 -6.58
N ASP A 21 -2.93 -6.13 -7.06
CA ASP A 21 -3.60 -7.17 -7.82
C ASP A 21 -3.89 -8.40 -6.93
N THR A 22 -4.77 -9.30 -7.38
CA THR A 22 -5.06 -10.57 -6.70
C THR A 22 -3.81 -11.40 -6.53
N SER A 23 -2.94 -11.45 -7.54
CA SER A 23 -1.69 -12.22 -7.51
C SER A 23 -0.80 -11.85 -6.32
N VAL A 24 -0.70 -10.55 -6.00
CA VAL A 24 0.08 -10.05 -4.86
C VAL A 24 -0.57 -10.48 -3.54
N ILE A 25 -1.89 -10.33 -3.42
CA ILE A 25 -2.63 -10.70 -2.20
C ILE A 25 -2.60 -12.21 -1.96
N LEU A 26 -2.73 -13.01 -3.02
CA LEU A 26 -2.64 -14.48 -2.95
C LEU A 26 -1.25 -14.97 -2.59
N TYR A 27 -0.20 -14.29 -3.06
CA TYR A 27 1.18 -14.63 -2.72
C TYR A 27 1.56 -14.20 -1.29
N ASN A 28 1.20 -12.97 -0.91
CA ASN A 28 1.45 -12.41 0.41
C ASN A 28 0.27 -11.52 0.86
N HIS A 29 -0.59 -12.08 1.71
CA HIS A 29 -1.73 -11.34 2.27
C HIS A 29 -1.30 -10.15 3.15
N ASN A 30 -0.06 -10.12 3.64
CA ASN A 30 0.48 -9.01 4.42
C ASN A 30 0.98 -7.84 3.56
N ALA A 31 1.07 -7.99 2.23
CA ALA A 31 1.62 -6.97 1.32
C ALA A 31 0.96 -5.59 1.49
N ILE A 32 -0.34 -5.54 1.83
CA ILE A 32 -1.11 -4.30 2.04
C ILE A 32 -0.48 -3.41 3.13
N ASN A 33 0.24 -4.01 4.11
CA ASN A 33 0.86 -3.31 5.21
C ASN A 33 2.32 -2.91 4.96
N GLU A 34 2.88 -3.22 3.78
CA GLU A 34 4.32 -3.11 3.49
C GLU A 34 4.71 -1.79 2.76
N PHE A 35 3.74 -0.90 2.52
CA PHE A 35 3.93 0.34 1.73
C PHE A 35 4.23 1.60 2.56
N GLY A 36 4.32 1.49 3.89
CA GLY A 36 4.71 2.59 4.78
C GLY A 36 3.77 3.80 4.70
N ASP A 37 4.33 4.97 4.37
CA ASP A 37 3.59 6.24 4.26
C ASP A 37 2.80 6.40 2.93
N ASN A 38 2.79 5.36 2.08
CA ASN A 38 2.12 5.41 0.78
C ASN A 38 0.73 4.78 0.86
N ASP A 39 -0.18 5.27 0.02
CA ASP A 39 -1.53 4.75 -0.06
C ASP A 39 -1.58 3.46 -0.88
N VAL A 40 -2.45 2.54 -0.47
CA VAL A 40 -2.68 1.26 -1.14
C VAL A 40 -4.12 1.21 -1.61
N ALA A 41 -4.31 1.07 -2.91
CA ALA A 41 -5.61 0.89 -3.55
C ALA A 41 -5.79 -0.58 -3.93
N ILE A 42 -6.89 -1.18 -3.49
CA ILE A 42 -7.31 -2.52 -3.91
C ILE A 42 -8.55 -2.33 -4.79
N PRO A 43 -8.47 -2.61 -6.10
CA PRO A 43 -9.62 -2.55 -6.99
C PRO A 43 -10.75 -3.49 -6.51
N ILE A 44 -12.00 -3.11 -6.72
CA ILE A 44 -13.15 -3.98 -6.39
C ILE A 44 -13.10 -5.31 -7.15
N THR A 45 -12.61 -5.30 -8.39
CA THR A 45 -12.42 -6.50 -9.22
C THR A 45 -11.51 -7.53 -8.56
N VAL A 46 -10.46 -7.06 -7.87
CA VAL A 46 -9.55 -7.93 -7.10
C VAL A 46 -10.30 -8.61 -5.94
N LEU A 47 -11.23 -7.91 -5.28
CA LEU A 47 -12.05 -8.49 -4.23
C LEU A 47 -13.06 -9.51 -4.78
N GLU A 48 -13.68 -9.23 -5.94
CA GLU A 48 -14.59 -10.14 -6.64
C GLU A 48 -13.89 -11.43 -7.07
N GLU A 49 -12.69 -11.32 -7.65
CA GLU A 49 -11.85 -12.45 -8.02
C GLU A 49 -11.44 -13.28 -6.80
N LEU A 50 -11.03 -12.65 -5.70
CA LEU A 50 -10.73 -13.35 -4.45
C LEU A 50 -11.95 -14.07 -3.86
N ASP A 51 -13.15 -13.51 -3.97
CA ASP A 51 -14.39 -14.17 -3.53
C ASP A 51 -14.73 -15.39 -4.39
N ASN A 52 -14.55 -15.29 -5.71
CA ASN A 52 -14.72 -16.41 -6.62
C ASN A 52 -13.67 -17.51 -6.41
N PHE A 53 -12.43 -17.13 -6.09
CA PHE A 53 -11.36 -18.08 -5.80
C PHE A 53 -11.68 -18.94 -4.57
N LYS A 54 -12.35 -18.37 -3.56
CA LYS A 54 -12.83 -19.12 -2.38
C LYS A 54 -13.91 -20.16 -2.74
N LYS A 55 -14.67 -19.93 -3.80
CA LYS A 55 -15.76 -20.81 -4.26
C LYS A 55 -15.30 -21.91 -5.22
N GLY A 56 -14.10 -21.78 -5.79
CA GLY A 56 -13.56 -22.69 -6.82
C GLY A 56 -12.86 -23.97 -6.32
N ASN A 57 -12.89 -24.25 -5.01
CA ASN A 57 -12.36 -25.50 -4.41
C ASN A 57 -13.47 -26.44 -3.92
N ALA A 58 -14.65 -26.40 -4.54
CA ALA A 58 -15.73 -27.36 -4.29
C ALA A 58 -15.58 -28.60 -5.20
#